data_AF-A0A851MC15-F1
#
_entry.id   AF-A0A851MC15-F1
#
_cell.length_a   1.000
_cell.length_b   1.000
_cell.length_c   1.000
_cell.angle_alpha   90.00
_cell.angle_beta   90.00
_cell.angle_gamma   90.00
#
_symmetry.space_group_name_H-M   'P 1'
#
loop_
_entity.id
_entity.type
_entity.pdbx_description
1 polymer ?
#
loop_
_entity_poly.entity_id
_entity_poly.type
_entity_poly.pdbx_seq_one_letter_code
_entity_poly.pdbx_strand_id
1 'polypeptide(L)'
;LQKLFGTINCIRPMLGITTEELSPLFDLLKGGPDLPSLCQFTETSQQALQLVTKKIHTVFAGWHRLNVMIALFVIYSSFQPYALIGQWVTEHQVIIL
;
A
#
# COMPACT_ATOMS: atom_id res chain seq x y z
N LEU A 1 -13.94 -11.36 9.53
CA LEU A 1 -13.90 -10.92 8.12
C LEU A 1 -14.09 -9.40 7.96
N GLN A 2 -15.12 -8.78 8.54
CA GLN A 2 -15.35 -7.32 8.46
C GLN A 2 -14.14 -6.46 8.91
N LYS A 3 -13.49 -6.79 10.03
CA LYS A 3 -12.29 -6.07 10.50
C LYS A 3 -11.15 -6.10 9.48
N LEU A 4 -10.91 -7.25 8.83
CA LEU A 4 -9.89 -7.40 7.80
C LEU A 4 -10.17 -6.47 6.61
N PHE A 5 -11.42 -6.43 6.15
CA PHE A 5 -11.82 -5.55 5.05
C PHE A 5 -11.76 -4.07 5.41
N GLY A 6 -12.09 -3.70 6.64
CA GLY A 6 -11.87 -2.35 7.15
C GLY A 6 -10.40 -1.95 7.03
N THR A 7 -9.49 -2.80 7.52
CA THR A 7 -8.04 -2.54 7.43
C THR A 7 -7.55 -2.43 5.98
N ILE A 8 -7.97 -3.34 5.09
CA ILE A 8 -7.58 -3.32 3.67
C ILE A 8 -8.08 -2.03 2.99
N ASN A 9 -9.30 -1.58 3.28
CA ASN A 9 -9.82 -0.33 2.75
C ASN A 9 -9.01 0.89 3.23
N CYS A 10 -8.57 0.90 4.49
CA CYS A 10 -7.75 1.99 5.02
C CYS A 10 -6.40 2.13 4.31
N ILE A 11 -5.76 1.01 3.94
CA ILE A 11 -4.43 1.02 3.30
C ILE A 11 -4.51 1.08 1.77
N ARG A 12 -5.68 0.86 1.16
CA ARG A 12 -5.90 0.87 -0.29
C ARG A 12 -5.29 2.08 -1.02
N PRO A 13 -5.41 3.33 -0.52
CA PRO A 13 -4.83 4.50 -1.19
C PRO A 13 -3.30 4.42 -1.31
N MET A 14 -2.63 3.80 -0.34
CA MET A 14 -1.17 3.66 -0.35
C MET A 14 -0.70 2.51 -1.24
N LEU A 15 -1.53 1.48 -1.41
CA LEU A 15 -1.16 0.29 -2.16
C LEU A 15 -1.38 0.40 -3.68
N GLY A 16 -2.12 1.42 -4.13
CA GLY A 16 -2.50 1.56 -5.55
C GLY A 16 -3.26 0.34 -6.08
N ILE A 17 -4.16 -0.21 -5.25
CA ILE A 17 -5.03 -1.36 -5.59
C ILE A 17 -6.40 -0.81 -6.00
N THR A 18 -6.88 -1.28 -7.14
CA THR A 18 -8.17 -0.89 -7.71
C THR A 18 -9.34 -1.61 -7.02
N THR A 19 -10.55 -1.07 -7.18
CA THR A 19 -11.76 -1.72 -6.66
C THR A 19 -12.03 -3.07 -7.34
N GLU A 20 -11.68 -3.20 -8.63
CA GLU A 20 -11.85 -4.44 -9.40
C GLU A 20 -10.98 -5.58 -8.85
N GLU A 21 -9.71 -5.29 -8.57
CA GLU A 21 -8.76 -6.23 -7.95
C GLU A 21 -9.22 -6.71 -6.55
N LEU A 22 -10.01 -5.89 -5.84
CA LEU A 22 -10.58 -6.20 -4.52
C LEU A 22 -12.01 -6.75 -4.59
N SER A 23 -12.66 -6.78 -5.74
CA SER A 23 -14.06 -7.22 -5.87
C SER A 23 -14.31 -8.64 -5.34
N PRO A 24 -13.47 -9.65 -5.67
CA PRO A 24 -13.67 -11.03 -5.20
C PRO A 24 -13.64 -11.16 -3.68
N LEU A 25 -13.01 -10.20 -3.01
CA LEU A 25 -12.90 -10.11 -1.58
C LEU A 25 -14.16 -9.48 -0.95
N PHE A 26 -14.73 -8.44 -1.57
CA PHE A 26 -16.00 -7.85 -1.12
C PHE A 26 -17.20 -8.78 -1.31
N ASP A 27 -17.16 -9.65 -2.30
CA ASP A 27 -18.21 -10.65 -2.51
C ASP A 27 -18.31 -11.65 -1.33
N LEU A 28 -17.22 -11.86 -0.57
CA LEU A 28 -17.24 -12.64 0.67
C LEU A 28 -18.03 -11.95 1.81
N LEU A 29 -18.15 -10.62 1.78
CA LEU A 29 -18.96 -9.87 2.76
C LEU A 29 -20.46 -9.93 2.46
N LYS A 30 -20.83 -10.22 1.21
CA LYS A 30 -22.23 -10.25 0.76
C LYS A 30 -23.00 -11.50 1.19
N GLY A 31 -22.39 -12.36 2.03
CA GLY A 31 -22.90 -13.62 2.60
C GLY A 31 -24.35 -14.03 2.27
N GLY A 32 -24.52 -15.27 1.81
CA GLY A 32 -25.84 -15.88 1.64
C GLY A 32 -26.65 -15.92 2.95
N PRO A 33 -27.98 -16.09 2.86
CA PRO A 33 -28.95 -15.81 3.94
C PRO A 33 -28.76 -16.57 5.26
N ASP A 34 -27.90 -17.58 5.33
CA ASP A 34 -27.76 -18.47 6.48
C ASP A 34 -26.38 -18.39 7.15
N LEU A 35 -26.37 -18.08 8.45
CA LEU A 35 -25.21 -18.20 9.36
C LEU A 35 -25.21 -19.62 9.98
N PRO A 36 -24.07 -20.31 10.22
CA PRO A 36 -22.68 -19.99 9.93
C PRO A 36 -22.19 -20.86 8.77
N SER A 37 -22.49 -20.48 7.54
CA SER A 37 -21.75 -21.05 6.41
C SER A 37 -20.30 -20.58 6.52
N LEU A 38 -19.38 -21.53 6.67
CA LEU A 38 -17.95 -21.30 6.61
C LEU A 38 -17.68 -20.48 5.35
N CYS A 39 -17.25 -19.23 5.49
CA CYS A 39 -17.07 -18.31 4.37
C CYS A 39 -16.12 -18.97 3.36
N GLN A 40 -16.65 -19.54 2.29
CA GLN A 40 -15.87 -20.34 1.35
C GLN A 40 -14.98 -19.39 0.58
N PHE A 41 -13.70 -19.36 0.94
CA PHE A 41 -12.69 -18.60 0.23
C PHE A 41 -12.54 -19.22 -1.15
N THR A 42 -13.10 -18.57 -2.16
CA THR A 42 -12.92 -18.99 -3.55
C THR A 42 -11.47 -18.73 -3.98
N GLU A 43 -11.00 -19.43 -5.01
CA GLU A 43 -9.64 -19.22 -5.55
C GLU A 43 -9.40 -17.76 -5.93
N THR A 44 -10.41 -17.06 -6.47
CA THR A 44 -10.32 -15.65 -6.84
C THR A 44 -10.18 -14.73 -5.63
N SER A 45 -10.90 -15.00 -4.54
CA SER A 45 -10.72 -14.29 -3.27
C SER A 45 -9.33 -14.52 -2.67
N GLN A 46 -8.78 -15.73 -2.80
CA GLN A 46 -7.42 -16.05 -2.37
C GLN A 46 -6.36 -15.28 -3.16
N GLN A 47 -6.51 -15.22 -4.48
CA GLN A 47 -5.62 -14.45 -5.35
C GLN A 47 -5.66 -12.96 -5.03
N ALA A 48 -6.85 -12.40 -4.80
CA ALA A 48 -7.01 -11.01 -4.41
C ALA A 48 -6.32 -10.71 -3.06
N LEU A 49 -6.40 -11.62 -2.08
CA LEU A 49 -5.67 -11.46 -0.81
C LEU A 49 -4.15 -11.54 -1.00
N GLN A 50 -3.67 -12.46 -1.83
CA GLN A 50 -2.25 -12.58 -2.16
C GLN A 50 -1.72 -11.30 -2.85
N LEU A 51 -2.51 -10.70 -3.73
CA LEU A 51 -2.19 -9.42 -4.36
C LEU A 51 -2.02 -8.31 -3.31
N VAL A 52 -2.96 -8.20 -2.37
CA VAL A 52 -2.87 -7.23 -1.26
C VAL A 52 -1.58 -7.44 -0.47
N THR A 53 -1.29 -8.68 -0.07
CA THR A 53 -0.04 -9.02 0.65
C THR A 53 1.20 -8.64 -0.15
N LYS A 54 1.25 -8.98 -1.45
CA LYS A 54 2.36 -8.62 -2.33
C LYS A 54 2.56 -7.10 -2.39
N LYS A 55 1.48 -6.34 -2.54
CA LYS A 55 1.53 -4.88 -2.59
C LYS A 55 2.02 -4.29 -1.27
N ILE A 56 1.56 -4.80 -0.13
CA ILE A 56 2.06 -4.39 1.20
C ILE A 56 3.57 -4.59 1.31
N HIS A 57 4.10 -5.72 0.81
CA HIS A 57 5.55 -5.97 0.82
C HIS A 57 6.35 -5.14 -0.18
N THR A 58 5.71 -4.64 -1.23
CA THR A 58 6.38 -3.88 -2.31
C THR A 58 6.35 -2.38 -2.06
N VAL A 59 5.31 -1.87 -1.39
CA VAL A 59 5.18 -0.44 -1.13
C VAL A 59 5.98 -0.06 0.11
N PHE A 60 6.92 0.86 -0.07
CA PHE A 60 7.51 1.60 1.04
C PHE A 60 6.67 2.87 1.28
N ALA A 61 5.82 2.83 2.32
CA ALA A 61 5.05 3.98 2.76
C ALA A 61 5.56 4.44 4.14
N GLY A 62 6.14 5.63 4.18
CA GLY A 62 6.53 6.30 5.42
C GLY A 62 5.46 7.31 5.86
N TRP A 63 5.41 7.60 7.16
CA TRP A 63 4.60 8.70 7.67
C TRP A 63 5.37 10.01 7.53
N HIS A 64 4.73 11.03 6.93
CA HIS A 64 5.33 12.35 6.86
C HIS A 64 5.49 12.94 8.27
N ARG A 65 6.74 13.17 8.67
CA ARG A 65 7.08 13.88 9.91
C ARG A 65 7.07 15.38 9.60
N LEU A 66 5.99 16.08 9.94
CA LEU A 66 5.84 17.52 9.66
C LEU A 66 6.93 18.40 10.30
N ASN A 67 7.58 17.92 11.36
CA ASN A 67 8.58 18.67 12.12
C ASN A 67 10.04 18.37 11.70
N VAL A 68 10.25 17.67 10.58
CA VAL A 68 11.58 17.33 10.08
C VAL A 68 11.68 17.79 8.63
N MET A 69 12.73 18.56 8.31
CA MET A 69 12.95 19.03 6.94
C MET A 69 13.24 17.84 6.02
N ILE A 70 12.65 17.84 4.83
CA ILE A 70 12.93 16.86 3.78
C ILE A 70 13.86 17.51 2.77
N ALA A 71 15.07 16.95 2.61
CA ALA A 71 15.93 17.26 1.49
C ALA A 71 15.50 16.44 0.27
N LEU A 72 15.37 17.09 -0.88
CA LEU A 72 15.06 16.46 -2.15
C LEU A 72 16.29 16.53 -3.06
N PHE A 73 16.77 15.38 -3.49
CA PHE A 73 17.89 15.23 -4.40
C PHE A 73 17.36 14.79 -5.77
N VAL A 74 17.61 15.61 -6.79
CA VAL A 74 17.30 15.27 -8.18
C VAL A 74 18.55 14.68 -8.81
N ILE A 75 18.49 13.41 -9.18
CA ILE A 75 19.56 12.73 -9.91
C ILE A 75 19.30 12.98 -11.40
N TYR A 76 20.19 13.72 -12.05
CA TYR A 76 20.10 14.03 -13.47
C TYR A 76 21.18 13.29 -14.29
N SER A 77 20.80 12.88 -15.49
CA SER A 77 21.73 12.58 -16.58
C SER A 77 21.76 13.76 -17.54
N SER A 78 22.73 13.81 -18.46
CA SER A 78 22.94 14.92 -19.41
C SER A 78 21.72 15.30 -20.25
N PHE A 79 20.69 14.45 -20.31
CA PHE A 79 19.51 14.65 -21.15
C PHE A 79 18.17 14.57 -20.43
N GLN A 80 18.09 14.06 -19.19
CA GLN A 80 16.85 14.04 -18.39
C GLN A 80 17.09 13.65 -16.91
N PRO A 81 16.21 14.09 -15.99
CA PRO A 81 16.19 13.59 -14.63
C PRO A 81 15.90 12.08 -14.61
N TYR A 82 16.73 11.32 -13.91
CA TYR A 82 16.64 9.86 -13.78
C TYR A 82 15.86 9.45 -12.53
N ALA A 83 16.06 10.15 -11.42
CA ALA A 83 15.43 9.81 -10.15
C ALA A 83 15.30 11.02 -9.22
N LEU A 84 14.37 10.92 -8.28
CA LEU A 84 14.20 11.83 -7.16
C LEU A 84 14.35 11.03 -5.87
N ILE A 85 15.18 11.50 -4.95
CA ILE A 85 15.36 10.91 -3.63
C ILE A 85 14.97 11.94 -2.57
N GLY A 86 14.06 11.57 -1.68
CA GLY A 86 13.72 12.35 -0.49
C GLY A 86 14.35 11.75 0.75
N GLN A 87 15.07 12.56 1.53
CA GLN A 87 15.66 12.16 2.80
C GLN A 87 15.30 13.14 3.91
N TRP A 88 14.98 12.60 5.10
CA TRP A 88 14.76 13.39 6.30
C TRP A 88 16.09 13.90 6.82
N VAL A 89 16.20 15.23 6.96
CA VAL A 89 17.39 15.87 7.53
C VAL A 89 17.25 15.86 9.05
N THR A 90 18.02 15.01 9.72
CA THR A 90 18.25 15.13 11.16
C THR A 90 19.38 16.13 11.40
N GLU A 91 19.33 16.89 12.51
CA GLU A 91 20.24 18.02 12.83
C GLU A 91 21.75 17.67 12.85
N HIS A 92 22.15 16.43 12.55
CA HIS A 92 23.53 15.94 12.59
C HIS A 92 24.02 15.27 11.29
N GLN A 93 23.31 15.37 10.17
CA GLN A 93 23.87 14.89 8.89
C GLN A 93 24.62 16.00 8.16
N VAL A 94 25.94 15.94 8.23
CA VAL A 94 26.83 16.63 7.29
C VAL A 94 26.59 16.03 5.90
N ILE A 95 26.03 16.84 5.00
CA ILE A 95 25.80 16.48 3.60
C ILE A 95 27.16 16.57 2.89
N ILE A 96 27.81 15.43 2.63
CA ILE A 96 28.95 15.36 1.73
C ILE A 96 28.39 15.07 0.33
N LEU A 97 28.63 16.02 -0.58
CA LEU A 97 28.32 15.93 -2.01
C LEU A 97 29.31 15.00 -2.73
#